data_AF-A0A1H4A4Z9-F1
#
_entry.id   AF-A0A1H4A4Z9-F1
#
_cell.length_a   1.000
_cell.length_b   1.000
_cell.length_c   1.000
_cell.angle_alpha   90.00
_cell.angle_beta   90.00
_cell.angle_gamma   90.00
#
_symmetry.space_group_name_H-M   'P 1'
#
loop_
_entity.id
_entity.type
_entity.pdbx_description
1 polymer ?
#
loop_
_entity_poly.entity_id
_entity_poly.type
_entity_poly.pdbx_seq_one_letter_code
_entity_poly.pdbx_strand_id
1 'polypeptide(L)'
;MSTFLTPPWELHRASADTVLADIDPDATPGWDAGKSAAEEFMAARGELLSELQERLYANGRSGGDKSVLLVVQGMDTSGKGGVVRHVLGMVDPQGVALRSFGVPTAEEKKHHYLWRIRRALPPAGKIGVFDRSHYEDVLVVRVDKLEPKTVWEPRYEELVKFEQKAVDSGITVIKVMLHISKQEQGLRLMERLDRADKHWKFNPHDIDARSKWEDYQQAYQDAIQRTTTDEAPWYIVPANSKWYSRLVITELLTKALLDLDLQWPTPRWHVDVQQRRLKETMEPETIELADKNAPKAEAKTEAEREELQEMVADFVDDYEPIDSKDDGRKDKQKKKDKKKSEDKKQSKKKDDDKKSKKKDKDKKSKKDKKAKKDKKKKKS
;
A
#
# COMPACT_ATOMS: atom_id res chain seq x y z
N MET A 1 -2.35 -16.38 14.13
CA MET A 1 -2.18 -14.94 13.87
C MET A 1 -3.52 -14.28 14.12
N SER A 2 -3.54 -13.04 14.60
CA SER A 2 -4.79 -12.28 14.68
C SER A 2 -5.23 -11.91 13.27
N THR A 3 -6.48 -12.18 12.93
CA THR A 3 -7.07 -11.90 11.62
C THR A 3 -8.30 -11.03 11.82
N PHE A 4 -8.76 -10.41 10.74
CA PHE A 4 -10.03 -9.71 10.74
C PHE A 4 -11.18 -10.72 10.92
N LEU A 5 -12.13 -10.44 11.82
CA LEU A 5 -13.32 -11.28 12.00
C LEU A 5 -14.28 -11.19 10.80
N THR A 6 -14.30 -10.03 10.15
CA THR A 6 -15.09 -9.75 8.95
C THR A 6 -14.20 -8.97 7.98
N PRO A 7 -14.25 -9.24 6.67
CA PRO A 7 -13.36 -8.59 5.73
C PRO A 7 -13.45 -7.06 5.72
N PRO A 8 -12.32 -6.33 5.63
CA PRO A 8 -12.34 -4.87 5.58
C PRO A 8 -13.13 -4.29 4.39
N TRP A 9 -13.18 -5.00 3.26
CA TRP A 9 -13.96 -4.62 2.08
C TRP A 9 -15.47 -4.84 2.23
N GLU A 10 -15.91 -5.49 3.30
CA GLU A 10 -17.32 -5.57 3.69
C GLU A 10 -17.63 -4.57 4.80
N LEU A 11 -16.81 -4.57 5.86
CA LEU A 11 -17.00 -3.72 7.04
C LEU A 11 -17.02 -2.22 6.74
N HIS A 12 -16.14 -1.77 5.85
CA HIS A 12 -15.98 -0.34 5.57
C HIS A 12 -16.72 0.13 4.34
N ARG A 13 -17.34 -0.79 3.59
CA ARG A 13 -17.97 -0.45 2.31
C ARG A 13 -19.20 0.40 2.54
N ALA A 14 -19.22 1.57 1.92
CA ALA A 14 -20.36 2.48 1.99
C ALA A 14 -21.45 2.07 0.98
N SER A 15 -22.69 2.18 1.43
CA SER A 15 -23.91 2.11 0.64
C SER A 15 -24.58 3.49 0.56
N ALA A 16 -25.65 3.59 -0.23
CA ALA A 16 -26.51 4.78 -0.27
C ALA A 16 -27.13 5.11 1.10
N ASP A 17 -27.28 4.12 1.98
CA ASP A 17 -27.86 4.27 3.32
C ASP A 17 -26.83 4.60 4.41
N THR A 18 -25.55 4.64 4.05
CA THR A 18 -24.49 4.88 5.04
C THR A 18 -24.57 6.29 5.60
N VAL A 19 -24.62 6.41 6.93
CA VAL A 19 -24.62 7.67 7.66
C VAL A 19 -23.24 7.88 8.31
N LEU A 20 -22.53 8.92 7.87
CA LEU A 20 -21.16 9.20 8.30
C LEU A 20 -21.07 9.51 9.80
N ALA A 21 -22.11 10.13 10.38
CA ALA A 21 -22.16 10.47 11.79
C ALA A 21 -22.26 9.24 12.72
N ASP A 22 -22.71 8.08 12.21
CA ASP A 22 -22.86 6.86 12.99
C ASP A 22 -21.54 6.06 13.09
N ILE A 23 -20.53 6.45 12.32
CA ILE A 23 -19.24 5.76 12.27
C ILE A 23 -18.32 6.36 13.32
N ASP A 24 -18.01 5.58 14.37
CA ASP A 24 -17.05 5.97 15.39
C ASP A 24 -15.62 6.09 14.79
N PRO A 25 -14.99 7.27 14.79
CA PRO A 25 -13.65 7.47 14.26
C PRO A 25 -12.53 6.81 15.07
N ASP A 26 -12.79 6.43 16.33
CA ASP A 26 -11.85 5.75 17.23
C ASP A 26 -11.93 4.23 17.15
N ALA A 27 -13.03 3.70 16.62
CA ALA A 27 -13.25 2.27 16.51
C ALA A 27 -12.24 1.61 15.57
N THR A 28 -12.01 0.32 15.81
CA THR A 28 -11.24 -0.57 14.93
C THR A 28 -12.08 -1.76 14.49
N PRO A 29 -13.18 -1.56 13.72
CA PRO A 29 -14.06 -2.65 13.28
C PRO A 29 -13.30 -3.86 12.73
N GLY A 30 -13.66 -5.04 13.22
CA GLY A 30 -13.04 -6.29 12.81
C GLY A 30 -11.60 -6.52 13.32
N TRP A 31 -11.00 -5.59 14.09
CA TRP A 31 -9.65 -5.73 14.63
C TRP A 31 -9.57 -5.40 16.13
N ASP A 32 -9.46 -6.43 16.96
CA ASP A 32 -9.36 -6.32 18.42
C ASP A 32 -7.94 -6.58 18.98
N ALA A 33 -7.04 -7.12 18.16
CA ALA A 33 -5.68 -7.51 18.56
C ALA A 33 -4.72 -6.33 18.78
N GLY A 34 -5.20 -5.10 18.58
CA GLY A 34 -4.47 -3.87 18.82
C GLY A 34 -3.31 -3.60 17.86
N LYS A 35 -2.58 -2.51 18.13
CA LYS A 35 -1.58 -1.94 17.23
C LYS A 35 -0.40 -2.87 16.92
N SER A 36 0.17 -3.53 17.93
CA SER A 36 1.37 -4.36 17.71
C SER A 36 1.08 -5.55 16.80
N ALA A 37 -0.08 -6.18 16.94
CA ALA A 37 -0.50 -7.25 16.06
C ALA A 37 -0.76 -6.73 14.64
N ALA A 38 -1.32 -5.53 14.50
CA ALA A 38 -1.57 -4.92 13.19
C ALA A 38 -0.28 -4.62 12.44
N GLU A 39 0.76 -4.16 13.13
CA GLU A 39 2.07 -3.91 12.52
C GLU A 39 2.75 -5.22 12.06
N GLU A 40 2.64 -6.31 12.83
CA GLU A 40 3.13 -7.63 12.42
C GLU A 40 2.33 -8.18 11.22
N PHE A 41 1.01 -8.03 11.26
CA PHE A 41 0.11 -8.48 10.19
C PHE A 41 0.36 -7.72 8.88
N MET A 42 0.48 -6.39 8.93
CA MET A 42 0.84 -5.59 7.75
C MET A 42 2.21 -5.94 7.19
N ALA A 43 3.19 -6.30 8.04
CA ALA A 43 4.51 -6.69 7.55
C ALA A 43 4.44 -7.97 6.70
N ALA A 44 3.69 -8.98 7.15
CA ALA A 44 3.44 -10.20 6.37
C ALA A 44 2.62 -9.90 5.11
N ARG A 45 1.58 -9.06 5.21
CA ARG A 45 0.78 -8.68 4.04
C ARG A 45 1.56 -7.87 3.01
N GLY A 46 2.55 -7.10 3.46
CA GLY A 46 3.42 -6.31 2.59
C GLY A 46 4.19 -7.16 1.58
N GLU A 47 4.59 -8.38 1.94
CA GLU A 47 5.27 -9.31 1.03
C GLU A 47 4.33 -9.74 -0.12
N LEU A 48 3.11 -10.16 0.22
CA LEU A 48 2.08 -10.50 -0.77
C LEU A 48 1.71 -9.30 -1.65
N LEU A 49 1.52 -8.12 -1.05
CA LEU A 49 1.21 -6.89 -1.77
C LEU A 49 2.31 -6.52 -2.77
N SER A 50 3.57 -6.69 -2.40
CA SER A 50 4.72 -6.43 -3.27
C SER A 50 4.74 -7.38 -4.48
N GLU A 51 4.59 -8.69 -4.26
CA GLU A 51 4.57 -9.69 -5.34
C GLU A 51 3.40 -9.46 -6.31
N LEU A 52 2.19 -9.19 -5.79
CA LEU A 52 1.02 -8.90 -6.62
C LEU A 52 1.19 -7.60 -7.43
N GLN A 53 1.79 -6.57 -6.82
CA GLN A 53 2.12 -5.33 -7.53
C GLN A 53 3.13 -5.58 -8.65
N GLU A 54 4.15 -6.41 -8.41
CA GLU A 54 5.16 -6.72 -9.44
C GLU A 54 4.54 -7.42 -10.64
N ARG A 55 3.61 -8.37 -10.41
CA ARG A 55 2.83 -9.01 -11.47
C ARG A 55 1.98 -8.03 -12.25
N LEU A 56 1.30 -7.09 -11.56
CA LEU A 56 0.59 -6.00 -12.22
C LEU A 56 1.52 -5.20 -13.15
N TYR A 57 2.69 -4.84 -12.65
CA TYR A 57 3.68 -4.08 -13.42
C TYR A 57 4.23 -4.82 -14.64
N ALA A 58 4.56 -6.11 -14.47
CA ALA A 58 5.01 -6.97 -15.56
C ALA A 58 3.94 -7.10 -16.66
N ASN A 59 2.67 -7.23 -16.27
CA ASN A 59 1.56 -7.28 -17.22
C ASN A 59 1.40 -5.97 -18.00
N GLY A 60 1.42 -4.81 -17.33
CA GLY A 60 1.37 -3.51 -18.02
C GLY A 60 2.54 -3.29 -18.99
N ARG A 61 3.74 -3.77 -18.62
CA ARG A 61 4.93 -3.76 -19.52
C ARG A 61 4.80 -4.69 -20.72
N SER A 62 3.94 -5.70 -20.62
CA SER A 62 3.76 -6.73 -21.65
C SER A 62 2.55 -6.48 -22.55
N GLY A 63 1.86 -5.34 -22.35
CA GLY A 63 0.69 -4.92 -23.14
C GLY A 63 -0.66 -5.18 -22.48
N GLY A 64 -0.68 -5.56 -21.19
CA GLY A 64 -1.91 -5.59 -20.41
C GLY A 64 -2.51 -4.19 -20.21
N ASP A 65 -3.80 -4.15 -19.90
CA ASP A 65 -4.61 -2.94 -19.72
C ASP A 65 -4.91 -2.62 -18.24
N LYS A 66 -4.71 -3.57 -17.34
CA LYS A 66 -5.12 -3.46 -15.93
C LYS A 66 -4.30 -2.45 -15.14
N SER A 67 -4.96 -1.73 -14.25
CA SER A 67 -4.33 -0.91 -13.21
C SER A 67 -5.27 -0.78 -12.01
N VAL A 68 -4.75 -0.27 -10.89
CA VAL A 68 -5.55 0.00 -9.69
C VAL A 68 -5.46 1.50 -9.38
N LEU A 69 -6.58 2.14 -9.07
CA LEU A 69 -6.62 3.54 -8.62
C LEU A 69 -7.15 3.61 -7.19
N LEU A 70 -6.29 4.00 -6.26
CA LEU A 70 -6.67 4.36 -4.89
C LEU A 70 -6.91 5.87 -4.79
N VAL A 71 -8.16 6.26 -4.58
CA VAL A 71 -8.53 7.64 -4.25
C VAL A 71 -8.56 7.79 -2.73
N VAL A 72 -7.69 8.63 -2.18
CA VAL A 72 -7.61 8.90 -0.75
C VAL A 72 -8.14 10.30 -0.45
N GLN A 73 -9.25 10.33 0.26
CA GLN A 73 -9.94 11.55 0.69
C GLN A 73 -10.09 11.61 2.21
N GLY A 74 -10.47 12.78 2.71
CA GLY A 74 -10.69 13.06 4.12
C GLY A 74 -10.18 14.45 4.52
N MET A 75 -10.61 14.92 5.68
CA MET A 75 -10.25 16.24 6.21
C MET A 75 -8.73 16.44 6.29
N ASP A 76 -8.26 17.68 6.25
CA ASP A 76 -6.85 17.94 6.50
C ASP A 76 -6.44 17.39 7.87
N THR A 77 -5.22 16.87 7.92
CA THR A 77 -4.68 16.04 9.01
C THR A 77 -5.20 14.59 9.13
N SER A 78 -6.15 14.13 8.31
CA SER A 78 -6.71 12.77 8.38
C SER A 78 -5.70 11.63 8.21
N GLY A 79 -4.58 11.89 7.53
CA GLY A 79 -3.49 10.93 7.39
C GLY A 79 -3.19 10.48 5.96
N LYS A 80 -3.77 11.15 4.95
CA LYS A 80 -3.58 10.84 3.51
C LYS A 80 -2.11 10.60 3.12
N GLY A 81 -1.22 11.57 3.38
CA GLY A 81 0.22 11.40 3.10
C GLY A 81 0.92 10.32 3.94
N GLY A 82 0.34 9.92 5.08
CA GLY A 82 0.81 8.78 5.87
C GLY A 82 0.45 7.43 5.23
N VAL A 83 -0.73 7.33 4.58
CA VAL A 83 -1.11 6.16 3.79
C VAL A 83 -0.13 5.97 2.65
N VAL A 84 0.13 7.02 1.87
CA VAL A 84 1.10 7.01 0.76
C VAL A 84 2.47 6.52 1.23
N ARG A 85 2.99 7.08 2.32
CA ARG A 85 4.33 6.73 2.82
C ARG A 85 4.44 5.28 3.30
N HIS A 86 3.44 4.78 4.00
CA HIS A 86 3.55 3.50 4.71
C HIS A 86 2.99 2.32 3.91
N VAL A 87 1.88 2.52 3.21
CA VAL A 87 1.24 1.44 2.43
C VAL A 87 1.96 1.28 1.09
N LEU A 88 2.13 2.36 0.33
CA LEU A 88 2.86 2.28 -0.95
C LEU A 88 4.37 2.14 -0.76
N GLY A 89 4.88 2.42 0.43
CA GLY A 89 6.27 2.14 0.78
C GLY A 89 6.61 0.64 0.84
N MET A 90 5.62 -0.24 0.77
CA MET A 90 5.79 -1.70 0.75
C MET A 90 5.99 -2.27 -0.66
N VAL A 91 5.78 -1.48 -1.72
CA VAL A 91 5.87 -1.93 -3.12
C VAL A 91 6.97 -1.19 -3.88
N ASP A 92 7.31 -1.64 -5.08
CA ASP A 92 8.33 -0.95 -5.90
C ASP A 92 7.80 0.43 -6.32
N PRO A 93 8.53 1.53 -6.06
CA PRO A 93 8.09 2.87 -6.43
C PRO A 93 7.91 3.05 -7.94
N GLN A 94 8.59 2.27 -8.79
CA GLN A 94 8.35 2.25 -10.22
C GLN A 94 6.97 1.70 -10.56
N GLY A 95 6.35 0.89 -9.71
CA GLY A 95 4.99 0.39 -9.87
C GLY A 95 3.90 1.41 -9.51
N VAL A 96 4.27 2.56 -8.96
CA VAL A 96 3.33 3.52 -8.36
C VAL A 96 3.22 4.79 -9.21
N ALA A 97 1.99 5.30 -9.35
CA ALA A 97 1.69 6.58 -9.99
C ALA A 97 0.96 7.51 -9.00
N LEU A 98 1.72 8.23 -8.18
CA LEU A 98 1.18 9.16 -7.18
C LEU A 98 0.87 10.53 -7.81
N ARG A 99 -0.36 11.02 -7.61
CA ARG A 99 -0.74 12.40 -7.90
C ARG A 99 -1.41 13.04 -6.68
N SER A 100 -0.85 14.15 -6.21
CA SER A 100 -1.48 15.00 -5.20
C SER A 100 -2.16 16.19 -5.88
N PHE A 101 -3.42 16.42 -5.56
CA PHE A 101 -4.19 17.53 -6.11
C PHE A 101 -4.29 18.68 -5.10
N GLY A 102 -3.89 19.87 -5.53
CA GLY A 102 -4.06 21.12 -4.80
C GLY A 102 -5.04 22.06 -5.51
N VAL A 103 -5.00 23.34 -5.13
CA VAL A 103 -5.76 24.42 -5.80
C VAL A 103 -5.47 24.40 -7.30
N PRO A 104 -6.50 24.42 -8.18
CA PRO A 104 -6.28 24.40 -9.63
C PRO A 104 -5.42 25.56 -10.13
N THR A 105 -4.46 25.26 -11.01
CA THR A 105 -3.61 26.28 -11.64
C THR A 105 -4.40 27.12 -12.64
N ALA A 106 -3.82 28.25 -13.08
CA ALA A 106 -4.43 29.09 -14.11
C ALA A 106 -4.66 28.36 -15.45
N GLU A 107 -3.85 27.36 -15.78
CA GLU A 107 -4.07 26.50 -16.94
C GLU A 107 -5.21 25.52 -16.70
N GLU A 108 -5.20 24.83 -15.56
CA GLU A 108 -6.23 23.85 -15.21
C GLU A 108 -7.63 24.49 -15.18
N LYS A 109 -7.74 25.75 -14.71
CA LYS A 109 -9.00 26.52 -14.71
C LYS A 109 -9.53 26.88 -16.10
N LYS A 110 -8.73 26.78 -17.16
CA LYS A 110 -9.19 27.01 -18.55
C LYS A 110 -9.86 25.78 -19.15
N HIS A 111 -9.76 24.63 -18.49
CA HIS A 111 -10.36 23.38 -18.92
C HIS A 111 -11.49 22.96 -17.98
N HIS A 112 -12.26 21.98 -18.42
CA HIS A 112 -13.18 21.27 -17.53
C HIS A 112 -12.42 20.67 -16.33
N TYR A 113 -12.98 20.69 -15.12
CA TYR A 113 -12.26 20.29 -13.89
C TYR A 113 -11.70 18.85 -13.97
N LEU A 114 -12.43 17.92 -14.59
CA LEU A 114 -11.98 16.54 -14.83
C LEU A 114 -10.78 16.41 -15.80
N TRP A 115 -10.40 17.45 -16.54
CA TRP A 115 -9.28 17.38 -17.49
C TRP A 115 -7.97 17.02 -16.79
N ARG A 116 -7.64 17.69 -15.69
CA ARG A 116 -6.41 17.43 -14.94
C ARG A 116 -6.43 16.04 -14.27
N ILE A 117 -7.62 15.55 -13.96
CA ILE A 117 -7.86 14.27 -13.31
C ILE A 117 -7.64 13.13 -14.30
N ARG A 118 -8.25 13.23 -15.50
CA ARG A 118 -8.06 12.26 -16.60
C ARG A 118 -6.60 12.08 -16.97
N ARG A 119 -5.84 13.19 -17.04
CA ARG A 119 -4.40 13.17 -17.35
C ARG A 119 -3.54 12.49 -16.28
N ALA A 120 -4.09 12.30 -15.08
CA ALA A 120 -3.38 11.69 -13.97
C ALA A 120 -3.79 10.24 -13.70
N LEU A 121 -4.79 9.70 -14.42
CA LEU A 121 -5.17 8.30 -14.29
C LEU A 121 -3.94 7.39 -14.44
N PRO A 122 -3.85 6.29 -13.65
CA PRO A 122 -2.70 5.40 -13.73
C PRO A 122 -2.61 4.80 -15.13
N PRO A 123 -1.40 4.75 -15.72
CA PRO A 123 -1.20 3.92 -16.89
C PRO A 123 -1.29 2.43 -16.49
N ALA A 124 -1.48 1.56 -17.48
CA ALA A 124 -1.53 0.13 -17.26
C ALA A 124 -0.28 -0.39 -16.51
N GLY A 125 -0.52 -1.36 -15.62
CA GLY A 125 0.49 -1.96 -14.76
C GLY A 125 0.89 -1.11 -13.55
N LYS A 126 0.15 -0.05 -13.20
CA LYS A 126 0.45 0.78 -12.03
C LYS A 126 -0.63 0.74 -10.96
N ILE A 127 -0.20 0.95 -9.73
CA ILE A 127 -1.06 1.43 -8.65
C ILE A 127 -1.04 2.97 -8.69
N GLY A 128 -2.11 3.56 -9.19
CA GLY A 128 -2.38 4.98 -9.12
C GLY A 128 -2.87 5.37 -7.73
N VAL A 129 -2.35 6.48 -7.19
CA VAL A 129 -2.84 7.03 -5.93
C VAL A 129 -3.14 8.50 -6.07
N PHE A 130 -4.39 8.87 -5.78
CA PHE A 130 -4.87 10.23 -5.74
C PHE A 130 -4.93 10.69 -4.28
N ASP A 131 -4.01 11.58 -3.89
CA ASP A 131 -4.09 12.31 -2.61
C ASP A 131 -4.88 13.60 -2.84
N ARG A 132 -6.12 13.61 -2.35
CA ARG A 132 -7.25 14.39 -2.92
C ARG A 132 -7.54 13.96 -4.35
N SER A 133 -8.64 14.44 -4.95
CA SER A 133 -9.09 13.94 -6.27
C SER A 133 -10.12 14.88 -6.92
N HIS A 134 -10.83 14.39 -7.94
CA HIS A 134 -12.00 15.05 -8.54
C HIS A 134 -13.13 15.32 -7.53
N TYR A 135 -13.12 14.71 -6.36
CA TYR A 135 -14.10 15.01 -5.32
C TYR A 135 -13.93 16.40 -4.71
N GLU A 136 -12.76 17.05 -4.82
CA GLU A 136 -12.59 18.44 -4.37
C GLU A 136 -13.60 19.40 -5.05
N ASP A 137 -13.98 19.08 -6.29
CA ASP A 137 -14.92 19.84 -7.10
C ASP A 137 -16.40 19.74 -6.66
N VAL A 138 -16.69 18.90 -5.67
CA VAL A 138 -18.00 18.81 -4.97
C VAL A 138 -17.87 18.92 -3.44
N LEU A 139 -16.65 19.11 -2.93
CA LEU A 139 -16.34 19.31 -1.52
C LEU A 139 -16.04 20.79 -1.25
N VAL A 140 -14.78 21.22 -1.42
CA VAL A 140 -14.38 22.61 -1.17
C VAL A 140 -15.14 23.60 -2.06
N VAL A 141 -15.42 23.25 -3.32
CA VAL A 141 -16.21 24.10 -4.23
C VAL A 141 -17.61 24.38 -3.67
N ARG A 142 -18.22 23.38 -3.03
CA ARG A 142 -19.53 23.50 -2.38
C ARG A 142 -19.43 24.29 -1.08
N VAL A 143 -18.54 23.90 -0.17
CA VAL A 143 -18.47 24.46 1.19
C VAL A 143 -18.02 25.92 1.18
N ASP A 144 -17.02 26.24 0.35
CA ASP A 144 -16.52 27.61 0.19
C ASP A 144 -17.29 28.41 -0.86
N LYS A 145 -18.35 27.83 -1.43
CA LYS A 145 -19.25 28.48 -2.41
C LYS A 145 -18.49 29.08 -3.60
N LEU A 146 -17.48 28.34 -4.08
CA LEU A 146 -16.64 28.77 -5.21
C LEU A 146 -17.41 28.77 -6.52
N GLU A 147 -18.45 27.94 -6.60
CA GLU A 147 -19.39 27.88 -7.71
C GLU A 147 -20.83 27.79 -7.16
N PRO A 148 -21.85 28.26 -7.91
CA PRO A 148 -23.24 28.09 -7.50
C PRO A 148 -23.66 26.61 -7.49
N LYS A 149 -24.66 26.28 -6.68
CA LYS A 149 -25.19 24.90 -6.56
C LYS A 149 -25.59 24.29 -7.90
N THR A 150 -26.16 25.08 -8.79
CA THR A 150 -26.55 24.67 -10.15
C THR A 150 -25.36 24.19 -11.02
N VAL A 151 -24.12 24.54 -10.65
CA VAL A 151 -22.90 24.14 -11.36
C VAL A 151 -22.24 22.91 -10.72
N TRP A 152 -22.11 22.87 -9.38
CA TRP A 152 -21.41 21.75 -8.74
C TRP A 152 -22.31 20.55 -8.46
N GLU A 153 -23.63 20.72 -8.28
CA GLU A 153 -24.53 19.61 -7.98
C GLU A 153 -24.69 18.59 -9.14
N PRO A 154 -24.70 18.99 -10.42
CA PRO A 154 -24.68 18.02 -11.53
C PRO A 154 -23.39 17.20 -11.60
N ARG A 155 -22.29 17.70 -11.01
CA ARG A 155 -20.98 17.03 -11.08
C ARG A 155 -21.00 15.64 -10.47
N TYR A 156 -21.85 15.33 -9.49
CA TYR A 156 -21.90 13.97 -8.93
C TYR A 156 -22.23 12.91 -10.00
N GLU A 157 -23.14 13.19 -10.93
CA GLU A 157 -23.41 12.29 -12.06
C GLU A 157 -22.23 12.22 -13.02
N GLU A 158 -21.53 13.33 -13.24
CA GLU A 158 -20.31 13.35 -14.05
C GLU A 158 -19.19 12.53 -13.42
N LEU A 159 -19.07 12.55 -12.08
CA LEU A 159 -18.10 11.75 -11.34
C LEU A 159 -18.37 10.26 -11.52
N VAL A 160 -19.63 9.83 -11.34
CA VAL A 160 -20.03 8.43 -11.56
C VAL A 160 -19.72 8.01 -13.00
N LYS A 161 -20.10 8.82 -14.00
CA LYS A 161 -19.80 8.54 -15.41
C LYS A 161 -18.29 8.52 -15.71
N PHE A 162 -17.51 9.35 -15.03
CA PHE A 162 -16.05 9.37 -15.18
C PHE A 162 -15.41 8.11 -14.59
N GLU A 163 -15.84 7.69 -13.40
CA GLU A 163 -15.34 6.50 -12.74
C GLU A 163 -15.74 5.23 -13.50
N GLN A 164 -16.96 5.15 -14.01
CA GLN A 164 -17.38 4.05 -14.87
C GLN A 164 -16.48 3.92 -16.09
N LYS A 165 -16.15 5.03 -16.76
CA LYS A 165 -15.20 5.02 -17.89
C LYS A 165 -13.80 4.56 -17.50
N ALA A 166 -13.35 4.87 -16.29
CA ALA A 166 -12.08 4.38 -15.78
C ALA A 166 -12.14 2.86 -15.57
N VAL A 167 -13.21 2.35 -14.95
CA VAL A 167 -13.46 0.91 -14.79
C VAL A 167 -13.50 0.19 -16.13
N ASP A 168 -14.29 0.70 -17.08
CA ASP A 168 -14.43 0.12 -18.42
C ASP A 168 -13.09 0.05 -19.17
N SER A 169 -12.14 0.94 -18.82
CA SER A 169 -10.79 0.96 -19.38
C SER A 169 -9.78 0.03 -18.69
N GLY A 170 -10.23 -0.77 -17.71
CA GLY A 170 -9.39 -1.72 -16.96
C GLY A 170 -8.83 -1.19 -15.64
N ILE A 171 -9.34 -0.08 -15.11
CA ILE A 171 -8.91 0.49 -13.83
C ILE A 171 -9.81 0.01 -12.70
N THR A 172 -9.29 -0.77 -11.75
CA THR A 172 -10.00 -1.07 -10.51
C THR A 172 -9.97 0.16 -9.59
N VAL A 173 -11.12 0.74 -9.29
CA VAL A 173 -11.23 1.98 -8.50
C VAL A 173 -11.57 1.67 -7.05
N ILE A 174 -10.75 2.17 -6.11
CA ILE A 174 -10.95 2.06 -4.66
C ILE A 174 -10.99 3.47 -4.09
N LYS A 175 -12.12 3.90 -3.52
CA LYS A 175 -12.23 5.23 -2.90
C LYS A 175 -12.26 5.10 -1.39
N VAL A 176 -11.38 5.79 -0.71
CA VAL A 176 -11.25 5.74 0.76
C VAL A 176 -11.46 7.12 1.33
N MET A 177 -12.39 7.24 2.27
CA MET A 177 -12.54 8.41 3.14
C MET A 177 -11.90 8.09 4.50
N LEU A 178 -10.82 8.79 4.83
CA LEU A 178 -10.19 8.73 6.15
C LEU A 178 -11.00 9.55 7.14
N HIS A 179 -11.84 8.87 7.93
CA HIS A 179 -12.77 9.48 8.85
C HIS A 179 -12.10 9.74 10.21
N ILE A 180 -11.94 11.02 10.56
CA ILE A 180 -11.40 11.44 11.86
C ILE A 180 -12.42 12.30 12.60
N SER A 181 -12.33 12.31 13.93
CA SER A 181 -13.16 13.22 14.73
C SER A 181 -12.67 14.66 14.64
N LYS A 182 -13.58 15.61 14.90
CA LYS A 182 -13.23 17.03 15.05
C LYS A 182 -12.22 17.21 16.17
N GLN A 183 -12.29 16.42 17.23
CA GLN A 183 -11.30 16.48 18.32
C GLN A 183 -9.91 16.09 17.83
N GLU A 184 -9.77 14.93 17.18
CA GLU A 184 -8.49 14.42 16.68
C GLU A 184 -7.85 15.38 15.67
N GLN A 185 -8.64 15.98 14.77
CA GLN A 185 -8.13 17.00 13.84
C GLN A 185 -7.48 18.17 14.60
N GLY A 186 -8.13 18.65 15.67
CA GLY A 186 -7.62 19.75 16.49
C GLY A 186 -6.30 19.40 17.17
N LEU A 187 -6.21 18.19 17.73
CA LEU A 187 -4.98 17.68 18.35
C LEU A 187 -3.83 17.60 17.34
N ARG A 188 -4.09 17.09 16.12
CA ARG A 188 -3.09 16.99 15.05
C ARG A 188 -2.65 18.36 14.52
N LEU A 189 -3.55 19.33 14.46
CA LEU A 189 -3.19 20.70 14.08
C LEU A 189 -2.31 21.36 15.15
N MET A 190 -2.66 21.18 16.43
CA MET A 190 -1.83 21.67 17.53
C MET A 190 -0.44 21.02 17.50
N GLU A 191 -0.35 19.70 17.32
CA GLU A 191 0.95 19.00 17.20
C GLU A 191 1.81 19.56 16.06
N ARG A 192 1.19 19.99 14.94
CA ARG A 192 1.94 20.61 13.83
C ARG A 192 2.49 21.99 14.18
N LEU A 193 1.78 22.77 15.00
CA LEU A 193 2.22 24.07 15.48
C LEU A 193 3.32 23.95 16.54
N ASP A 194 3.21 22.96 17.43
CA ASP A 194 4.20 22.70 18.48
C ASP A 194 5.53 22.16 17.94
N ARG A 195 5.51 21.55 16.75
CA ARG A 195 6.67 20.91 16.14
C ARG A 195 7.26 21.72 15.00
N ALA A 196 8.44 22.30 15.21
CA ALA A 196 9.19 23.04 14.18
C ALA A 196 9.41 22.23 12.88
N ASP A 197 9.64 20.91 12.98
CA ASP A 197 9.81 20.02 11.81
C ASP A 197 8.51 19.77 11.01
N LYS A 198 7.38 20.31 11.49
CA LYS A 198 6.04 20.17 10.91
C LYS A 198 5.41 21.49 10.49
N HIS A 199 6.02 22.64 10.79
CA HIS A 199 5.50 23.97 10.40
C HIS A 199 5.22 24.07 8.90
N TRP A 200 6.09 23.51 8.06
CA TRP A 200 5.90 23.49 6.61
C TRP A 200 4.64 22.73 6.14
N LYS A 201 4.07 21.86 7.00
CA LYS A 201 2.81 21.14 6.72
C LYS A 201 1.57 21.88 7.20
N PHE A 202 1.72 22.95 7.96
CA PHE A 202 0.60 23.70 8.49
C PHE A 202 0.17 24.77 7.48
N ASN A 203 -1.13 24.83 7.21
CA ASN A 203 -1.72 25.91 6.43
C ASN A 203 -2.75 26.62 7.32
N PRO A 204 -2.72 27.95 7.47
CA PRO A 204 -3.76 28.68 8.20
C PRO A 204 -5.18 28.36 7.74
N HIS A 205 -5.39 28.05 6.45
CA HIS A 205 -6.68 27.61 5.93
C HIS A 205 -7.20 26.30 6.54
N ASP A 206 -6.35 25.49 7.16
CA ASP A 206 -6.78 24.30 7.90
C ASP A 206 -7.70 24.70 9.08
N ILE A 207 -7.51 25.88 9.68
CA ILE A 207 -8.37 26.44 10.74
C ILE A 207 -9.69 26.93 10.14
N ASP A 208 -9.65 27.61 9.00
CA ASP A 208 -10.86 28.07 8.30
C ASP A 208 -11.76 26.87 7.93
N ALA A 209 -11.18 25.82 7.35
CA ALA A 209 -11.88 24.60 7.01
C ALA A 209 -12.44 23.90 8.26
N ARG A 210 -11.69 23.88 9.37
CA ARG A 210 -12.15 23.36 10.67
C ARG A 210 -13.36 24.12 11.20
N SER A 211 -13.46 25.44 10.98
CA SER A 211 -14.62 26.23 11.42
C SER A 211 -15.92 25.81 10.70
N LYS A 212 -15.79 25.27 9.49
CA LYS A 212 -16.88 24.74 8.64
C LYS A 212 -17.01 23.21 8.70
N TRP A 213 -16.63 22.61 9.83
CA TRP A 213 -16.57 21.14 9.99
C TRP A 213 -17.86 20.45 9.55
N GLU A 214 -19.02 20.90 10.04
CA GLU A 214 -20.30 20.26 9.75
C GLU A 214 -20.66 20.36 8.25
N ASP A 215 -20.34 21.49 7.61
CA ASP A 215 -20.57 21.67 6.17
C ASP A 215 -19.72 20.69 5.35
N TYR A 216 -18.45 20.49 5.74
CA TYR A 216 -17.58 19.49 5.11
C TYR A 216 -18.06 18.06 5.36
N GLN A 217 -18.51 17.75 6.57
CA GLN A 217 -19.08 16.43 6.90
C GLN A 217 -20.31 16.14 6.04
N GLN A 218 -21.21 17.11 5.85
CA GLN A 218 -22.36 16.97 4.96
C GLN A 218 -21.94 16.86 3.49
N ALA A 219 -20.92 17.61 3.06
CA ALA A 219 -20.41 17.50 1.68
C ALA A 219 -19.82 16.11 1.41
N TYR A 220 -19.10 15.52 2.38
CA TYR A 220 -18.62 14.14 2.31
C TYR A 220 -19.76 13.13 2.29
N GLN A 221 -20.75 13.29 3.18
CA GLN A 221 -21.94 12.44 3.24
C GLN A 221 -22.62 12.34 1.86
N ASP A 222 -22.90 13.49 1.25
CA ASP A 222 -23.57 13.54 -0.05
C ASP A 222 -22.68 13.00 -1.17
N ALA A 223 -21.36 13.28 -1.14
CA ALA A 223 -20.42 12.75 -2.12
C ALA A 223 -20.35 11.22 -2.08
N ILE A 224 -20.32 10.63 -0.88
CA ILE A 224 -20.27 9.18 -0.72
C ILE A 224 -21.59 8.56 -1.20
N GLN A 225 -22.74 9.00 -0.67
CA GLN A 225 -24.04 8.40 -1.00
C GLN A 225 -24.37 8.50 -2.50
N ARG A 226 -24.01 9.62 -3.14
CA ARG A 226 -24.35 9.85 -4.55
C ARG A 226 -23.38 9.23 -5.55
N THR A 227 -22.23 8.72 -5.08
CA THR A 227 -21.19 8.22 -5.98
C THR A 227 -20.60 6.89 -5.59
N THR A 228 -21.03 6.25 -4.49
CA THR A 228 -20.67 4.85 -4.23
C THR A 228 -21.43 3.96 -5.21
N THR A 229 -20.70 3.12 -5.94
CA THR A 229 -21.28 2.12 -6.86
C THR A 229 -20.64 0.76 -6.59
N ASP A 230 -21.11 -0.28 -7.28
CA ASP A 230 -20.51 -1.60 -7.14
C ASP A 230 -19.10 -1.69 -7.71
N GLU A 231 -18.89 -1.01 -8.84
CA GLU A 231 -17.65 -1.01 -9.61
C GLU A 231 -16.62 0.01 -9.09
N ALA A 232 -17.09 1.10 -8.46
CA ALA A 232 -16.27 2.11 -7.82
C ALA A 232 -16.81 2.36 -6.39
N PRO A 233 -16.56 1.45 -5.44
CA PRO A 233 -17.07 1.60 -4.09
C PRO A 233 -16.31 2.66 -3.29
N TRP A 234 -17.04 3.31 -2.38
CA TRP A 234 -16.46 4.04 -1.26
C TRP A 234 -16.23 3.15 -0.06
N TYR A 235 -15.14 3.39 0.65
CA TYR A 235 -14.81 2.79 1.94
C TYR A 235 -14.61 3.90 2.97
N ILE A 236 -15.36 3.86 4.06
CA ILE A 236 -15.23 4.83 5.16
C ILE A 236 -14.41 4.18 6.27
N VAL A 237 -13.21 4.72 6.48
CA VAL A 237 -12.20 4.10 7.33
C VAL A 237 -11.95 4.97 8.56
N PRO A 238 -12.30 4.50 9.78
CA PRO A 238 -11.89 5.13 11.03
C PRO A 238 -10.38 5.41 11.04
N ALA A 239 -10.00 6.65 11.26
CA ALA A 239 -8.64 7.13 11.01
C ALA A 239 -8.07 7.95 12.17
N ASN A 240 -8.72 8.00 13.34
CA ASN A 240 -8.06 8.52 14.54
C ASN A 240 -6.81 7.67 14.85
N SER A 241 -6.94 6.34 14.74
CA SER A 241 -5.81 5.42 14.73
C SER A 241 -5.15 5.33 13.34
N LYS A 242 -4.03 6.05 13.16
CA LYS A 242 -3.24 6.00 11.91
C LYS A 242 -2.76 4.59 11.53
N TRP A 243 -2.53 3.71 12.50
CA TRP A 243 -2.10 2.33 12.24
C TRP A 243 -3.24 1.49 11.66
N TYR A 244 -4.47 1.70 12.14
CA TYR A 244 -5.65 0.95 11.71
C TYR A 244 -6.06 1.32 10.29
N SER A 245 -6.10 2.60 9.96
CA SER A 245 -6.36 3.05 8.58
C SER A 245 -5.35 2.52 7.56
N ARG A 246 -4.07 2.40 7.93
CA ARG A 246 -3.05 1.76 7.07
C ARG A 246 -3.30 0.28 6.87
N LEU A 247 -3.67 -0.42 7.94
CA LEU A 247 -4.02 -1.84 7.90
C LEU A 247 -5.19 -2.09 6.94
N VAL A 248 -6.30 -1.36 7.11
CA VAL A 248 -7.48 -1.47 6.24
C VAL A 248 -7.13 -1.22 4.77
N ILE A 249 -6.40 -0.14 4.48
CA ILE A 249 -6.05 0.20 3.08
C ILE A 249 -5.10 -0.84 2.47
N THR A 250 -4.21 -1.43 3.28
CA THR A 250 -3.34 -2.51 2.84
C THR A 250 -4.16 -3.73 2.40
N GLU A 251 -5.17 -4.11 3.19
CA GLU A 251 -6.09 -5.20 2.84
C GLU A 251 -6.93 -4.88 1.59
N LEU A 252 -7.48 -3.67 1.49
CA LEU A 252 -8.25 -3.25 0.30
C LEU A 252 -7.42 -3.33 -0.98
N LEU A 253 -6.17 -2.83 -0.96
CA LEU A 253 -5.26 -2.91 -2.11
C LEU A 253 -4.87 -4.35 -2.42
N THR A 254 -4.57 -5.14 -1.40
CA THR A 254 -4.16 -6.55 -1.59
C THR A 254 -5.29 -7.34 -2.21
N LYS A 255 -6.52 -7.18 -1.69
CA LYS A 255 -7.73 -7.79 -2.25
C LYS A 255 -7.92 -7.40 -3.72
N ALA A 256 -7.85 -6.10 -4.02
CA ALA A 256 -8.05 -5.61 -5.38
C ALA A 256 -7.02 -6.16 -6.36
N LEU A 257 -5.75 -6.29 -5.96
CA LEU A 257 -4.72 -6.88 -6.83
C LEU A 257 -4.86 -8.40 -6.97
N LEU A 258 -5.29 -9.09 -5.90
CA LEU A 258 -5.56 -10.51 -5.93
C LEU A 258 -6.73 -10.83 -6.88
N ASP A 259 -7.78 -10.01 -6.86
CA ASP A 259 -8.97 -10.16 -7.72
C ASP A 259 -8.68 -9.95 -9.21
N LEU A 260 -7.58 -9.27 -9.56
CA LEU A 260 -7.14 -9.17 -10.95
C LEU A 260 -6.58 -10.50 -11.50
N ASP A 261 -6.24 -11.45 -10.61
CA ASP A 261 -5.71 -12.79 -10.93
C ASP A 261 -4.57 -12.76 -11.97
N LEU A 262 -3.62 -11.83 -11.77
CA LEU A 262 -2.53 -11.63 -12.73
C LEU A 262 -1.42 -12.66 -12.53
N GLN A 263 -1.09 -13.35 -13.62
CA GLN A 263 0.04 -14.26 -13.70
C GLN A 263 1.23 -13.58 -14.37
N TRP A 264 2.43 -14.16 -14.23
CA TRP A 264 3.60 -13.69 -14.96
C TRP A 264 3.36 -13.79 -16.47
N PRO A 265 3.60 -12.72 -17.25
CA PRO A 265 3.34 -12.72 -18.69
C PRO A 265 4.26 -13.67 -19.42
N THR A 266 3.74 -14.39 -20.42
CA THR A 266 4.57 -15.21 -21.31
C THR A 266 5.40 -14.32 -22.23
N PRO A 267 6.71 -14.55 -22.35
CA PRO A 267 7.55 -13.79 -23.27
C PRO A 267 7.10 -13.97 -24.73
N ARG A 268 7.21 -12.92 -25.54
CA ARG A 268 6.93 -12.96 -27.00
C ARG A 268 8.05 -13.63 -27.80
N TRP A 269 8.99 -14.26 -27.12
CA TRP A 269 10.16 -14.93 -27.67
C TRP A 269 10.36 -16.26 -26.96
N HIS A 270 10.98 -17.21 -27.64
CA HIS A 270 11.26 -18.53 -27.09
C HIS A 270 12.54 -18.52 -26.24
N VAL A 271 12.45 -19.03 -25.02
CA VAL A 271 13.53 -19.01 -24.03
C VAL A 271 14.75 -19.79 -24.53
N ASP A 272 14.55 -20.98 -25.10
CA ASP A 272 15.61 -21.85 -25.64
C ASP A 272 16.38 -21.17 -26.79
N VAL A 273 15.68 -20.44 -27.65
CA VAL A 273 16.30 -19.68 -28.75
C VAL A 273 17.17 -18.55 -28.21
N GLN A 274 16.69 -17.79 -27.22
CA GLN A 274 17.51 -16.72 -26.63
C GLN A 274 18.68 -17.27 -25.80
N GLN A 275 18.49 -18.40 -25.11
CA GLN A 275 19.58 -19.09 -24.42
C GLN A 275 20.69 -19.51 -25.40
N ARG A 276 20.34 -20.08 -26.57
CA ARG A 276 21.31 -20.44 -27.61
C ARG A 276 22.09 -19.22 -28.11
N ARG A 277 21.38 -18.14 -28.47
CA ARG A 277 21.99 -16.88 -28.93
C ARG A 277 22.91 -16.25 -27.89
N LEU A 278 22.53 -16.30 -26.62
CA LEU A 278 23.36 -15.77 -25.54
C LEU A 278 24.62 -16.61 -25.36
N LYS A 279 24.51 -17.95 -25.37
CA LYS A 279 25.67 -18.86 -25.27
C LYS A 279 26.69 -18.64 -26.39
N GLU A 280 26.27 -18.28 -27.61
CA GLU A 280 27.17 -17.92 -28.72
C GLU A 280 28.06 -16.69 -28.42
N THR A 281 27.68 -15.85 -27.45
CA THR A 281 28.42 -14.65 -27.04
C THR A 281 29.26 -14.82 -25.77
N MET A 282 29.22 -16.00 -25.16
CA MET A 282 29.84 -16.28 -23.86
C MET A 282 31.10 -17.14 -24.01
N GLU A 283 32.10 -16.88 -23.17
CA GLU A 283 33.26 -17.76 -23.05
C GLU A 283 32.86 -19.15 -22.52
N PRO A 284 33.50 -20.26 -22.94
CA PRO A 284 33.14 -21.62 -22.53
C PRO A 284 33.01 -21.83 -21.02
N GLU A 285 33.93 -21.26 -20.24
CA GLU A 285 33.90 -21.34 -18.76
C GLU A 285 32.64 -20.67 -18.17
N THR A 286 32.13 -19.63 -18.82
CA THR A 286 30.92 -18.92 -18.38
C THR A 286 29.66 -19.73 -18.72
N ILE A 287 29.66 -20.42 -19.86
CA ILE A 287 28.57 -21.33 -20.25
C ILE A 287 28.45 -22.47 -19.23
N GLU A 288 29.57 -23.09 -18.86
CA GLU A 288 29.59 -24.17 -17.86
C GLU A 288 29.05 -23.70 -16.50
N LEU A 289 29.43 -22.49 -16.07
CA LEU A 289 28.92 -21.89 -14.84
C LEU A 289 27.41 -21.59 -14.93
N ALA A 290 26.92 -21.10 -16.07
CA ALA A 290 25.50 -20.83 -16.29
C ALA A 290 24.67 -22.12 -16.25
N ASP A 291 25.12 -23.17 -16.93
CA ASP A 291 24.44 -24.47 -16.96
C ASP A 291 24.41 -25.13 -15.57
N LYS A 292 25.48 -24.98 -14.78
CA LYS A 292 25.51 -25.42 -13.38
C LYS A 292 24.52 -24.66 -12.49
N ASN A 293 24.22 -23.41 -12.82
CA ASN A 293 23.30 -22.57 -12.05
C ASN A 293 21.83 -22.68 -12.50
N ALA A 294 21.55 -23.15 -13.71
CA ALA A 294 20.19 -23.21 -14.26
C ALA A 294 19.20 -24.00 -13.38
N PRO A 295 19.52 -25.20 -12.86
CA PRO A 295 18.60 -25.93 -11.97
C PRO A 295 18.28 -25.18 -10.68
N LYS A 296 19.23 -24.36 -10.19
CA LYS A 296 19.02 -23.53 -9.00
C LYS A 296 18.06 -22.37 -9.27
N ALA A 297 18.06 -21.83 -10.49
CA ALA A 297 17.12 -20.78 -10.89
C ALA A 297 15.71 -21.34 -11.01
N GLU A 298 15.54 -22.50 -11.65
CA GLU A 298 14.25 -23.20 -11.77
C GLU A 298 13.67 -23.55 -10.39
N ALA A 299 14.49 -24.15 -9.51
CA ALA A 299 14.08 -24.45 -8.14
C ALA A 299 13.72 -23.19 -7.33
N LYS A 300 14.37 -22.05 -7.59
CA LYS A 300 14.02 -20.77 -6.96
C LYS A 300 12.64 -20.29 -7.39
N THR A 301 12.33 -20.35 -8.69
CA THR A 301 11.03 -19.96 -9.22
C THR A 301 9.90 -20.85 -8.69
N GLU A 302 10.13 -22.16 -8.59
CA GLU A 302 9.16 -23.08 -7.99
C GLU A 302 8.91 -22.78 -6.51
N ALA A 303 9.97 -22.53 -5.73
CA ALA A 303 9.85 -22.14 -4.33
C ALA A 303 9.10 -20.81 -4.13
N GLU A 304 9.39 -19.79 -4.94
CA GLU A 304 8.68 -18.48 -4.90
C GLU A 304 7.20 -18.65 -5.26
N ARG A 305 6.88 -19.55 -6.19
CA ARG A 305 5.49 -19.88 -6.55
C ARG A 305 4.75 -20.56 -5.40
N GLU A 306 5.37 -21.54 -4.74
CA GLU A 306 4.79 -22.22 -3.58
C GLU A 306 4.56 -21.26 -2.42
N GLU A 307 5.53 -20.39 -2.15
CA GLU A 307 5.44 -19.35 -1.11
C GLU A 307 4.28 -18.38 -1.39
N LEU A 308 4.12 -17.91 -2.63
CA LEU A 308 2.97 -17.09 -3.00
C LEU A 308 1.64 -17.85 -2.83
N GLN A 309 1.59 -19.12 -3.21
CA GLN A 309 0.38 -19.94 -3.01
C GLN A 309 0.04 -20.08 -1.53
N GLU A 310 1.04 -20.24 -0.65
CA GLU A 310 0.86 -20.23 0.81
C GLU A 310 0.35 -18.87 1.29
N MET A 311 0.90 -17.75 0.80
CA MET A 311 0.46 -16.40 1.17
C MET A 311 -0.97 -16.09 0.72
N VAL A 312 -1.36 -16.52 -0.49
CA VAL A 312 -2.73 -16.37 -1.01
C VAL A 312 -3.68 -17.28 -0.24
N ALA A 313 -3.29 -18.51 0.06
CA ALA A 313 -4.09 -19.41 0.88
C ALA A 313 -4.28 -18.84 2.29
N ASP A 314 -3.23 -18.30 2.92
CA ASP A 314 -3.30 -17.62 4.21
C ASP A 314 -4.25 -16.39 4.12
N PHE A 315 -4.15 -15.58 3.05
CA PHE A 315 -5.08 -14.46 2.82
C PHE A 315 -6.53 -14.92 2.75
N VAL A 316 -6.84 -15.99 2.01
CA VAL A 316 -8.21 -16.52 1.90
C VAL A 316 -8.65 -17.14 3.23
N ASP A 317 -7.78 -17.91 3.89
CA ASP A 317 -8.03 -18.58 5.17
C ASP A 317 -8.39 -17.59 6.29
N ASP A 318 -7.81 -16.38 6.25
CA ASP A 318 -8.05 -15.30 7.21
C ASP A 318 -9.52 -14.83 7.21
N TYR A 319 -10.26 -15.08 6.13
CA TYR A 319 -11.62 -14.59 5.89
C TYR A 319 -12.68 -15.67 5.67
N GLU A 320 -12.34 -16.96 5.75
CA GLU A 320 -13.34 -18.03 5.66
C GLU A 320 -14.28 -18.05 6.89
N PRO A 321 -15.58 -18.35 6.71
CA PRO A 321 -16.56 -18.42 7.80
C PRO A 321 -16.15 -19.40 8.90
N ILE A 322 -16.26 -18.97 10.16
CA ILE A 322 -15.82 -19.72 11.36
C ILE A 322 -16.53 -21.08 11.49
N ASP A 323 -17.77 -21.21 11.02
CA ASP A 323 -18.57 -22.45 11.08
C ASP A 323 -17.98 -23.63 10.29
N SER A 324 -16.94 -23.40 9.49
CA SER A 324 -16.24 -24.45 8.71
C SER A 324 -14.97 -25.02 9.37
N LYS A 325 -14.52 -24.47 10.52
CA LYS A 325 -13.19 -24.75 11.09
C LYS A 325 -13.20 -25.19 12.56
N ASP A 326 -13.88 -26.29 12.88
CA ASP A 326 -13.89 -26.81 14.27
C ASP A 326 -12.67 -27.69 14.63
N ASP A 327 -11.85 -28.17 13.67
CA ASP A 327 -10.76 -29.13 13.98
C ASP A 327 -9.33 -28.71 13.56
N GLY A 328 -9.17 -27.68 12.72
CA GLY A 328 -7.87 -27.40 12.06
C GLY A 328 -6.96 -26.36 12.72
N ARG A 329 -7.49 -25.45 13.56
CA ARG A 329 -6.73 -24.28 14.06
C ARG A 329 -5.62 -24.63 15.05
N LYS A 330 -5.81 -25.66 15.89
CA LYS A 330 -4.82 -26.05 16.92
C LYS A 330 -3.55 -26.66 16.30
N ASP A 331 -3.68 -27.38 15.20
CA ASP A 331 -2.55 -28.02 14.53
C ASP A 331 -1.77 -27.08 13.60
N LYS A 332 -2.46 -26.17 12.89
CA LYS A 332 -1.79 -25.12 12.10
C LYS A 332 -1.04 -24.13 13.00
N GLN A 333 -1.62 -23.72 14.14
CA GLN A 333 -0.97 -22.84 15.11
C GLN A 333 0.29 -23.48 15.71
N LYS A 334 0.24 -24.77 16.08
CA LYS A 334 1.43 -25.53 16.54
C LYS A 334 2.54 -25.59 15.48
N LYS A 335 2.20 -25.76 14.19
CA LYS A 335 3.19 -25.75 13.11
C LYS A 335 3.81 -24.37 12.89
N LYS A 336 3.00 -23.29 12.93
CA LYS A 336 3.48 -21.89 12.80
C LYS A 336 4.39 -21.49 13.97
N ASP A 337 4.05 -21.88 15.20
CA ASP A 337 4.88 -21.64 16.39
C ASP A 337 6.20 -22.43 16.35
N LYS A 338 6.19 -23.64 15.78
CA LYS A 338 7.41 -24.44 15.58
C LYS A 338 8.34 -23.81 14.54
N LYS A 339 7.82 -23.36 13.38
CA LYS A 339 8.59 -22.66 12.33
C LYS A 339 9.22 -21.37 12.87
N LYS A 340 8.44 -20.54 13.58
CA LYS A 340 8.93 -19.30 14.23
C LYS A 340 10.01 -19.56 15.28
N SER A 341 9.96 -20.69 15.99
CA SER A 341 11.00 -21.08 16.96
C SER A 341 12.30 -21.53 16.29
N GLU A 342 12.23 -22.15 15.11
CA GLU A 342 13.38 -22.62 14.34
C GLU A 342 14.10 -21.44 13.66
N ASP A 343 13.35 -20.51 13.08
CA ASP A 343 13.91 -19.29 12.46
C ASP A 343 14.62 -18.39 13.48
N LYS A 344 14.04 -18.27 14.68
CA LYS A 344 14.64 -17.52 15.80
C LYS A 344 15.91 -18.18 16.35
N LYS A 345 16.04 -19.51 16.24
CA LYS A 345 17.28 -20.23 16.56
C LYS A 345 18.34 -20.05 15.49
N GLN A 346 17.96 -20.06 14.20
CA GLN A 346 18.89 -19.84 13.10
C GLN A 346 19.44 -18.40 13.03
N SER A 347 18.61 -17.39 13.31
CA SER A 347 19.04 -15.99 13.35
C SER A 347 20.05 -15.74 14.48
N LYS A 348 19.76 -16.28 15.68
CA LYS A 348 20.67 -16.19 16.84
C LYS A 348 22.03 -16.86 16.57
N LYS A 349 22.03 -18.01 15.88
CA LYS A 349 23.26 -18.70 15.48
C LYS A 349 24.09 -17.89 14.47
N LYS A 350 23.44 -17.23 13.50
CA LYS A 350 24.10 -16.33 12.53
C LYS A 350 24.71 -15.09 13.21
N ASP A 351 24.06 -14.56 14.24
CA ASP A 351 24.57 -13.40 14.99
C ASP A 351 25.76 -13.75 15.90
N ASP A 352 25.73 -14.94 16.52
CA ASP A 352 26.84 -15.45 17.32
C ASP A 352 28.09 -15.73 16.43
N ASP A 353 27.89 -16.27 15.23
CA ASP A 353 28.95 -16.47 14.23
C ASP A 353 29.53 -15.15 13.68
N LYS A 354 28.71 -14.10 13.57
CA LYS A 354 29.21 -12.76 13.21
C LYS A 354 30.02 -12.14 14.35
N LYS A 355 29.61 -12.35 15.60
CA LYS A 355 30.36 -11.87 16.78
C LYS A 355 31.69 -12.58 16.97
N SER A 356 31.77 -13.89 16.72
CA SER A 356 33.02 -14.66 16.79
C SER A 356 34.03 -14.18 15.74
N LYS A 357 33.60 -14.06 14.47
CA LYS A 357 34.43 -13.55 13.37
C LYS A 357 34.94 -12.12 13.60
N LYS A 358 34.16 -11.26 14.26
CA LYS A 358 34.58 -9.89 14.62
C LYS A 358 35.66 -9.90 15.70
N LYS A 359 35.53 -10.73 16.74
CA LYS A 359 36.55 -10.88 17.79
C LYS A 359 37.88 -11.41 17.26
N ASP A 360 37.86 -12.32 16.29
CA ASP A 360 39.08 -12.86 15.67
C ASP A 360 39.79 -11.84 14.78
N LYS A 361 39.04 -11.03 14.03
CA LYS A 361 39.61 -9.88 13.28
C LYS A 361 40.26 -8.85 14.20
N ASP A 362 39.64 -8.54 15.34
CA ASP A 362 40.18 -7.58 16.30
C ASP A 362 41.44 -8.09 17.01
N LYS A 363 41.52 -9.40 17.31
CA LYS A 363 42.74 -10.03 17.84
C LYS A 363 43.89 -10.02 16.82
N LYS A 364 43.59 -10.27 15.54
CA LYS A 364 44.59 -10.24 14.46
C LYS A 364 45.17 -8.83 14.27
N SER A 365 44.32 -7.79 14.27
CA SER A 365 44.77 -6.39 14.13
C SER A 365 45.63 -5.91 15.30
N LYS A 366 45.33 -6.35 16.54
CA LYS A 366 46.15 -6.04 17.72
C LYS A 366 47.51 -6.73 17.66
N LYS A 367 47.59 -7.95 17.13
CA LYS A 367 48.85 -8.69 16.95
C LYS A 367 49.73 -8.03 15.89
N ASP A 368 49.14 -7.55 14.79
CA ASP A 368 49.85 -6.84 13.71
C ASP A 368 50.37 -5.47 14.15
N LYS A 369 49.61 -4.74 14.98
CA LYS A 369 50.06 -3.48 15.58
C LYS A 369 51.23 -3.68 16.56
N LYS A 370 51.24 -4.78 17.32
CA LYS A 370 52.34 -5.12 18.23
C LYS A 370 53.62 -5.48 17.45
N ALA A 371 53.51 -6.29 16.39
CA ALA A 371 54.64 -6.64 15.52
C ALA A 371 55.25 -5.44 14.78
N LYS A 372 54.43 -4.46 14.36
CA LYS A 372 54.93 -3.20 13.78
C LYS A 372 55.65 -2.31 14.80
N LYS A 373 55.21 -2.31 16.07
CA LYS A 373 55.84 -1.53 17.15
C LYS A 373 57.20 -2.14 17.55
N ASP A 374 57.29 -3.46 17.58
CA ASP A 374 58.53 -4.18 17.90
C ASP A 374 59.58 -4.07 16.77
N LYS A 375 59.15 -4.02 15.49
CA LYS A 375 60.04 -3.71 14.36
C LYS A 375 60.56 -2.27 14.35
N LYS A 376 59.80 -1.31 14.90
CA LYS A 376 60.22 0.11 14.99
C LYS A 376 61.24 0.34 16.11
N LYS A 377 61.18 -0.42 17.20
CA LYS A 377 62.15 -0.40 18.31
C LYS A 377 63.49 -1.08 18.02
N LYS A 378 63.58 -1.90 16.98
CA LYS A 378 64.85 -2.54 16.54
C LYS A 378 65.61 -1.75 15.46
N LYS A 379 65.08 -0.59 15.04
CA LYS A 379 65.68 0.31 14.04
C LYS A 379 66.06 1.70 14.59
N SER A 380 65.96 1.87 15.90
CA SER A 380 66.51 2.97 16.71
C SER A 380 67.49 2.36 17.69
#